data_AF-I3VX75-F1
#
_entry.id   AF-I3VX75-F1
#
_cell.length_a   1.000
_cell.length_b   1.000
_cell.length_c   1.000
_cell.angle_alpha   90.00
_cell.angle_beta   90.00
_cell.angle_gamma   90.00
#
_symmetry.space_group_name_H-M   'P 1'
#
loop_
_entity.id
_entity.type
_entity.pdbx_description
1 polymer ?
#
loop_
_entity_poly.entity_id
_entity_poly.type
_entity_poly.pdbx_seq_one_letter_code
_entity_poly.pdbx_strand_id
1 'polypeptide(L)'
;MDLFKSFGGKSNSKNVAKERLQLLLVHDRADVSPKFLEMVKGEIMNVISNYVEIDEDGLNVEITKERKTDDTFVPALHANIPIKKMKKNLR
;
A
#
# COMPACT_ATOMS: atom_id res chain seq x y z
N MET A 1 22.89 -16.16 18.83
CA MET A 1 22.28 -15.94 17.50
C MET A 1 21.82 -17.31 17.00
N ASP A 2 20.90 -17.99 17.69
CA ASP A 2 20.79 -19.46 17.52
C ASP A 2 19.36 -20.00 17.65
N LEU A 3 18.38 -19.30 17.07
CA LEU A 3 16.98 -19.76 17.06
C LEU A 3 16.51 -20.26 15.69
N PHE A 4 17.30 -20.07 14.63
CA PHE A 4 16.89 -20.39 13.25
C PHE A 4 17.40 -21.75 12.73
N LYS A 5 18.17 -22.51 13.54
CA LYS A 5 18.90 -23.69 13.07
C LYS A 5 18.12 -25.02 13.13
N SER A 6 16.92 -25.06 13.72
CA SER A 6 16.19 -26.32 13.96
C SER A 6 15.03 -26.65 13.01
N PHE A 7 14.71 -25.80 12.04
CA PHE A 7 13.59 -26.06 11.10
C PHE A 7 14.12 -26.64 9.77
N GLY A 8 14.72 -27.83 9.87
CA GLY A 8 15.11 -28.66 8.73
C GLY A 8 13.97 -29.61 8.34
N GLY A 9 13.15 -29.22 7.36
CA GLY A 9 12.12 -30.09 6.80
C GLY A 9 11.29 -29.44 5.72
N LYS A 10 11.59 -29.79 4.45
CA LYS A 10 10.88 -29.42 3.21
C LYS A 10 11.04 -27.96 2.78
N SER A 11 11.94 -27.76 1.83
CA SER A 11 12.37 -26.51 1.17
C SER A 11 11.25 -25.64 0.58
N ASN A 12 10.02 -26.13 0.46
CA ASN A 12 8.91 -25.37 -0.13
C ASN A 12 8.05 -24.64 0.93
N SER A 13 7.77 -25.28 2.07
CA SER A 13 6.96 -24.66 3.14
C SER A 13 7.71 -23.55 3.88
N LYS A 14 9.04 -23.65 3.99
CA LYS A 14 9.90 -22.62 4.58
C LYS A 14 9.85 -21.31 3.80
N ASN A 15 9.80 -21.36 2.47
CA ASN A 15 9.73 -20.16 1.62
C ASN A 15 8.35 -19.52 1.69
N VAL A 16 7.27 -20.30 1.59
CA VAL A 16 5.89 -19.80 1.73
C VAL A 16 5.64 -19.21 3.12
N ALA A 17 6.16 -19.85 4.17
CA ALA A 17 6.06 -19.32 5.54
C ALA A 17 6.88 -18.04 5.72
N LYS A 18 8.05 -17.93 5.09
CA LYS A 18 8.89 -16.72 5.11
C LYS A 18 8.20 -15.55 4.39
N GLU A 19 7.60 -15.78 3.22
CA GLU A 19 6.82 -14.77 2.50
C GLU A 19 5.61 -14.30 3.32
N ARG A 20 4.87 -15.23 3.93
CA ARG A 20 3.76 -14.89 4.83
C ARG A 20 4.22 -14.13 6.07
N LEU A 21 5.33 -14.51 6.69
CA LEU A 21 5.91 -13.80 7.83
C LEU A 21 6.38 -12.39 7.44
N GLN A 22 7.01 -12.22 6.29
CA GLN A 22 7.40 -10.90 5.80
C GLN A 22 6.18 -10.01 5.56
N LEU A 23 5.12 -10.56 4.96
CA LEU A 23 3.88 -9.83 4.69
C LEU A 23 3.15 -9.45 6.00
N LEU A 24 3.10 -10.36 6.97
CA LEU A 24 2.57 -10.08 8.32
C LEU A 24 3.39 -9.01 9.06
N LEU A 25 4.72 -9.06 8.99
CA LEU A 25 5.59 -8.06 9.64
C LEU A 25 5.53 -6.67 8.98
N VAL A 26 5.25 -6.61 7.68
CA VAL A 26 4.97 -5.34 6.99
C VAL A 26 3.64 -4.75 7.47
N HIS A 27 2.63 -5.60 7.67
CA HIS A 27 1.31 -5.21 8.16
C HIS A 27 1.33 -4.75 9.63
N ASP A 28 2.11 -5.40 10.49
CA ASP A 28 2.16 -5.12 11.94
C ASP A 28 2.90 -3.80 12.28
N ARG A 29 3.88 -3.39 11.46
CA ARG A 29 4.63 -2.14 11.69
C ARG A 29 3.96 -0.87 11.16
N ALA A 30 2.85 -0.99 10.42
CA ALA A 30 2.16 0.16 9.85
C ALA A 30 1.02 0.67 10.73
N ASP A 31 0.54 -0.07 11.74
CA ASP A 31 -0.64 0.25 12.57
C ASP A 31 -1.92 0.59 11.78
N VAL A 32 -1.95 0.33 10.47
CA VAL A 32 -3.09 0.65 9.61
C VAL A 32 -3.65 -0.62 9.00
N SER A 33 -4.91 -0.92 9.33
CA SER A 33 -5.65 -2.02 8.72
C SER A 33 -5.77 -1.81 7.20
N PRO A 34 -5.58 -2.85 6.36
CA PRO A 34 -5.88 -2.82 4.94
C PRO A 34 -7.29 -2.27 4.65
N LYS A 35 -8.24 -2.57 5.53
CA LYS A 35 -9.61 -2.07 5.43
C LYS A 35 -9.70 -0.55 5.61
N PHE A 36 -8.90 0.01 6.52
CA PHE A 36 -8.84 1.46 6.72
C PHE A 36 -8.23 2.15 5.50
N LEU A 37 -7.17 1.56 4.93
CA LEU A 37 -6.50 2.08 3.73
C LEU A 37 -7.40 2.09 2.50
N GLU A 38 -8.15 1.00 2.27
CA GLU A 38 -9.15 0.96 1.21
C GLU A 38 -10.26 2.00 1.42
N MET A 39 -10.65 2.24 2.67
CA MET A 39 -11.62 3.28 3.03
C MET A 39 -11.09 4.68 2.65
N VAL A 40 -9.88 5.02 3.09
CA VAL A 40 -9.22 6.32 2.80
C VAL A 40 -9.04 6.52 1.30
N LYS A 41 -8.60 5.47 0.58
CA LYS A 41 -8.49 5.49 -0.89
C LYS A 41 -9.83 5.83 -1.54
N GLY A 42 -10.90 5.17 -1.12
CA GLY A 42 -12.24 5.43 -1.64
C GLY A 42 -12.71 6.87 -1.40
N GLU A 43 -12.48 7.42 -0.20
CA GLU A 43 -12.86 8.79 0.11
C GLU A 43 -12.08 9.82 -0.70
N ILE A 44 -10.75 9.68 -0.80
CA ILE A 44 -9.90 10.56 -1.61
C ILE A 44 -10.35 10.53 -3.07
N MET A 45 -10.63 9.34 -3.61
CA MET A 45 -11.07 9.19 -5.00
C MET A 45 -12.41 9.88 -5.25
N ASN A 46 -13.36 9.72 -4.33
CA ASN A 46 -14.69 10.33 -4.43
C ASN A 46 -14.59 11.86 -4.43
N VAL A 47 -13.72 12.43 -3.58
CA VAL A 47 -13.45 13.87 -3.57
C VAL A 47 -12.85 14.34 -4.90
N ILE A 48 -11.84 13.65 -5.43
CA ILE A 48 -11.20 14.03 -6.71
C ILE A 48 -12.19 13.93 -7.87
N SER A 49 -13.05 12.90 -7.87
CA SER A 49 -14.08 12.66 -8.89
C SER A 49 -15.11 13.79 -9.01
N ASN A 50 -15.29 14.59 -7.95
CA ASN A 50 -16.17 15.77 -7.99
C ASN A 50 -15.61 16.90 -8.87
N TYR A 51 -14.30 16.99 -9.00
CA TYR A 51 -13.62 18.07 -9.72
C TYR A 51 -13.00 17.61 -11.05
N VAL A 52 -12.77 16.31 -11.19
CA VAL A 52 -12.01 15.74 -12.29
C VAL A 52 -12.69 14.49 -12.82
N GLU A 53 -12.73 14.35 -14.14
CA GLU A 53 -13.09 13.11 -14.82
C GLU A 53 -11.81 12.26 -14.94
N ILE A 54 -11.84 11.09 -14.31
CA ILE A 54 -10.68 10.22 -14.11
C ILE A 54 -10.77 9.04 -15.09
N ASP A 55 -9.63 8.55 -15.57
CA ASP A 55 -9.58 7.25 -16.25
C ASP A 55 -9.41 6.12 -15.23
N GLU A 56 -10.47 5.33 -15.02
CA GLU A 56 -10.42 4.19 -14.09
C GLU A 56 -9.47 3.09 -14.57
N ASP A 57 -9.30 2.92 -15.88
CA ASP A 57 -8.45 1.87 -16.47
C ASP A 57 -6.94 2.12 -16.25
N GLY A 58 -6.54 3.39 -16.10
CA GLY A 58 -5.14 3.79 -15.89
C GLY A 58 -4.79 4.18 -14.46
N LEU A 59 -5.75 4.05 -13.55
CA LEU A 59 -5.57 4.38 -12.14
C LEU A 59 -4.66 3.35 -11.46
N ASN A 60 -3.56 3.81 -10.87
CA ASN A 60 -2.72 2.98 -10.01
C ASN A 60 -2.55 3.62 -8.63
N VAL A 61 -2.79 2.86 -7.57
CA VAL A 61 -2.65 3.34 -6.18
C VAL A 61 -1.88 2.29 -5.40
N GLU A 62 -0.71 2.66 -4.89
CA GLU A 62 0.21 1.79 -4.19
C GLU A 62 0.64 2.40 -2.85
N ILE A 63 0.87 1.56 -1.86
CA ILE A 63 1.42 1.97 -0.57
C ILE A 63 2.88 1.57 -0.55
N THR A 64 3.75 2.55 -0.50
CA THR A 64 5.19 2.38 -0.43
C THR A 64 5.70 2.71 0.96
N LYS A 65 6.94 2.34 1.24
CA LYS A 65 7.64 2.75 2.47
C LYS A 65 8.69 3.76 2.08
N GLU A 66 8.53 4.99 2.54
CA GLU A 66 9.53 6.04 2.35
C GLU A 66 10.46 6.10 3.54
N ARG A 67 11.76 6.30 3.25
CA ARG A 67 12.79 6.47 4.26
C ARG A 67 12.84 7.94 4.67
N LYS A 68 12.59 8.22 5.95
CA LYS A 68 12.90 9.53 6.56
C LYS A 68 14.40 9.67 6.83
N THR A 69 14.82 10.91 7.05
CA THR A 69 16.20 11.31 7.40
C THR A 69 16.80 10.51 8.56
N ASP A 70 15.98 10.04 9.50
CA ASP A 70 16.40 9.27 10.67
C ASP A 70 16.35 7.73 10.46
N ASP A 71 16.54 7.25 9.23
CA ASP A 71 16.46 5.82 8.84
C ASP A 71 15.16 5.09 9.23
N THR A 72 14.13 5.86 9.58
CA THR A 72 12.80 5.36 9.91
C THR A 72 11.96 5.26 8.64
N PHE A 73 11.28 4.13 8.45
CA PHE A 73 10.38 3.93 7.33
C PHE A 73 8.96 4.33 7.71
N VAL A 74 8.38 5.27 6.96
CA VAL A 74 6.97 5.67 7.11
C VAL A 74 6.17 5.17 5.91
N PRO A 75 4.92 4.73 6.10
CA PRO A 75 4.05 4.39 4.99
C PRO A 75 3.71 5.66 4.20
N ALA A 76 3.87 5.60 2.88
CA ALA A 76 3.49 6.65 1.95
C ALA A 76 2.48 6.09 0.94
N LEU A 77 1.46 6.87 0.62
CA LEU A 77 0.46 6.50 -0.39
C LEU A 77 0.83 7.17 -1.71
N HIS A 78 1.18 6.38 -2.72
CA HIS A 78 1.49 6.85 -4.06
C HIS A 78 0.32 6.53 -5.00
N ALA A 79 -0.25 7.55 -5.63
CA ALA A 79 -1.37 7.39 -6.55
C ALA A 79 -1.08 8.07 -7.89
N ASN A 80 -1.11 7.29 -8.97
CA ASN A 80 -1.16 7.79 -10.34
C ASN A 80 -2.62 7.86 -10.78
N ILE A 81 -3.14 9.08 -10.89
CA ILE A 81 -4.55 9.35 -11.21
C ILE A 81 -4.60 10.06 -12.57
N PRO A 82 -4.73 9.32 -13.68
CA PRO A 82 -4.80 9.91 -15.01
C PRO A 82 -6.08 10.74 -15.18
N ILE A 83 -5.89 12.00 -15.55
CA ILE A 83 -6.98 12.97 -15.73
C ILE A 83 -7.44 12.94 -17.19
N LYS A 84 -8.70 12.57 -17.44
CA LYS A 84 -9.34 12.69 -18.76
C LYS A 84 -9.76 14.13 -19.04
N LYS A 85 -10.42 14.76 -18.07
CA LYS A 85 -11.00 16.10 -18.24
C LYS A 85 -11.22 16.79 -16.90
N MET A 86 -10.97 18.10 -16.83
CA MET A 86 -11.38 18.89 -15.66
C MET A 86 -12.85 19.27 -15.78
N LYS A 87 -13.64 19.07 -14.70
CA LYS A 87 -15.02 19.54 -14.65
C LYS A 87 -15.01 21.06 -14.51
N LYS A 88 -15.48 21.77 -15.54
CA LYS A 88 -15.65 23.24 -15.52
C LYS A 88 -16.84 23.62 -14.64
N ASN A 89 -16.69 23.56 -13.32
CA ASN A 89 -17.65 24.14 -12.38
C ASN A 89 -16.98 25.18 -11.47
N LEU A 90 -16.18 26.07 -12.08
CA LEU A 90 -15.95 27.40 -11.52
C LEU A 90 -16.84 28.39 -12.28
N ARG A 91 -18.06 28.58 -11.77
CA ARG A 91 -18.89 29.76 -11.98
C ARG A 91 -19.42 30.19 -10.63
#